data_AF-A0A5B9YBJ3-F1
#
_entry.id   AF-A0A5B9YBJ3-F1
#
_cell.length_a   1.000
_cell.length_b   1.000
_cell.length_c   1.000
_cell.angle_alpha   90.00
_cell.angle_beta   90.00
_cell.angle_gamma   90.00
#
_symmetry.space_group_name_H-M   'P 1'
#
loop_
_entity.id
_entity.type
_entity.pdbx_description
1 polymer ?
#
loop_
_entity_poly.entity_id
_entity_poly.type
_entity_poly.pdbx_seq_one_letter_code
_entity_poly.pdbx_strand_id
1 'polypeptide(L)'
;MKKINSIGYGGKILAIGMVFLLLIPMITYILSPICRHVVYKYIGKISLLIGLLTLLFLILLLTIELRQDRKLNLYYDSQKNKKLKLGNDIFECQSCGNRKIQASDTSCPICGIHFTNKGE
;
A
#
# COMPACT_ATOMS: atom_id res chain seq x y z
N MET A 1 9.67 -10.86 -0.42
CA MET A 1 8.32 -10.60 0.12
C MET A 1 7.37 -10.43 -1.04
N LYS A 2 6.25 -11.15 -1.09
CA LYS A 2 5.23 -10.95 -2.14
C LYS A 2 4.49 -9.63 -1.86
N LYS A 3 4.53 -8.68 -2.80
CA LYS A 3 3.79 -7.40 -2.67
C LYS A 3 2.29 -7.69 -2.69
N ILE A 4 1.58 -7.18 -1.69
CA ILE A 4 0.12 -7.15 -1.70
C ILE A 4 -0.27 -5.81 -2.29
N ASN A 5 -1.13 -5.80 -3.31
CA ASN A 5 -1.66 -4.58 -3.90
C ASN A 5 -3.16 -4.54 -3.62
N SER A 6 -3.59 -3.66 -2.72
CA SER A 6 -5.00 -3.57 -2.34
C SER A 6 -5.83 -2.62 -3.19
N ILE A 7 -5.21 -1.84 -4.07
CA ILE A 7 -5.89 -0.81 -4.89
C ILE A 7 -6.97 -1.43 -5.80
N GLY A 8 -6.70 -2.59 -6.40
CA GLY A 8 -7.61 -3.20 -7.40
C GLY A 8 -8.93 -3.74 -6.82
N TYR A 9 -8.96 -4.09 -5.53
CA TYR A 9 -10.13 -4.68 -4.87
C TYR A 9 -10.61 -3.87 -3.66
N GLY A 10 -9.78 -3.00 -3.10
CA GLY A 10 -10.06 -2.22 -1.90
C GLY A 10 -11.33 -1.38 -2.03
N GLY A 11 -11.52 -0.71 -3.18
CA GLY A 11 -12.75 0.07 -3.43
C GLY A 11 -14.03 -0.77 -3.44
N LYS A 12 -14.00 -1.97 -4.02
CA LYS A 12 -15.16 -2.88 -4.05
C LYS A 12 -15.50 -3.42 -2.66
N ILE A 13 -14.47 -3.83 -1.91
CA ILE A 13 -14.64 -4.33 -0.54
C ILE A 13 -15.11 -3.20 0.39
N LEU A 14 -14.57 -1.99 0.23
CA LEU A 14 -15.01 -0.80 0.98
C LEU A 14 -16.49 -0.49 0.71
N ALA A 15 -16.91 -0.53 -0.56
CA ALA A 15 -18.31 -0.31 -0.93
C ALA A 15 -19.24 -1.34 -0.25
N ILE A 16 -18.88 -2.62 -0.29
CA ILE A 16 -19.64 -3.68 0.40
C ILE A 16 -19.65 -3.43 1.92
N GLY A 17 -18.50 -3.13 2.51
CA GLY A 17 -18.40 -2.81 3.93
C GLY A 17 -19.29 -1.64 4.34
N MET A 18 -19.34 -0.57 3.53
CA MET A 18 -20.21 0.59 3.75
C MET A 18 -21.70 0.24 3.68
N VAL A 19 -22.10 -0.70 2.82
CA VAL A 19 -23.48 -1.18 2.77
C VAL A 19 -23.87 -1.83 4.11
N PHE A 20 -23.02 -2.71 4.64
CA PHE A 20 -23.27 -3.39 5.90
C PHE A 20 -23.14 -2.49 7.13
N LEU A 21 -22.24 -1.49 7.08
CA LEU A 21 -21.97 -0.59 8.20
C LEU A 21 -23.01 0.55 8.32
N LEU A 22 -23.52 1.06 7.19
CA LEU A 22 -24.36 2.24 7.15
C LEU A 22 -25.75 1.98 6.57
N LEU A 23 -25.85 1.48 5.33
CA LEU A 23 -27.13 1.34 4.62
C LEU A 23 -28.10 0.41 5.34
N ILE A 24 -27.70 -0.82 5.63
CA ILE A 24 -28.58 -1.81 6.27
C ILE A 24 -28.95 -1.38 7.71
N PRO A 25 -28.02 -0.93 8.57
CA PRO A 25 -28.35 -0.40 9.89
C PRO A 25 -29.29 0.82 9.84
N MET A 26 -29.10 1.72 8.87
CA MET A 26 -29.97 2.89 8.70
C MET A 26 -31.39 2.49 8.30
N ILE A 27 -31.54 1.60 7.32
CA ILE A 27 -32.85 1.09 6.87
C ILE A 27 -33.56 0.37 8.02
N THR A 28 -32.84 -0.52 8.73
CA THR A 28 -33.41 -1.28 9.85
C THR A 28 -33.80 -0.37 11.02
N TYR A 29 -33.06 0.71 11.28
CA TYR A 29 -33.40 1.70 12.30
C TYR A 29 -34.71 2.43 11.97
N ILE A 30 -34.87 2.90 10.72
CA ILE A 30 -36.08 3.61 10.23
C ILE A 30 -37.32 2.69 10.23
N LEU A 31 -37.15 1.42 9.88
CA LEU A 31 -38.25 0.44 9.85
C LEU A 31 -38.63 -0.07 11.26
N SER A 32 -37.71 -0.01 12.23
CA SER A 32 -37.96 -0.52 13.58
C SER A 32 -39.16 0.11 14.31
N PRO A 33 -39.42 1.44 14.26
CA PRO A 33 -40.62 2.02 14.87
C PRO A 33 -41.92 1.65 14.15
N ILE A 34 -41.86 1.38 12.84
CA ILE A 34 -43.04 1.09 12.00
C ILE A 34 -43.53 -0.35 12.25
N CYS A 35 -42.62 -1.31 12.28
CA CYS A 35 -43.00 -2.72 12.36
C CYS A 35 -42.98 -3.28 13.80
N ARG A 36 -42.47 -2.56 14.80
CA ARG A 36 -42.31 -2.99 16.22
C ARG A 36 -41.67 -4.39 16.43
N HIS A 37 -41.07 -4.97 15.40
CA HIS A 37 -40.48 -6.30 15.46
C HIS A 37 -39.04 -6.24 15.95
N VAL A 38 -38.75 -6.98 17.02
CA VAL A 38 -37.42 -7.11 17.63
C VAL A 38 -36.37 -7.63 16.62
N VAL A 39 -36.81 -8.39 15.62
CA VAL A 39 -35.99 -8.95 14.54
C VAL A 39 -35.17 -7.88 13.82
N TYR A 40 -35.76 -6.71 13.49
CA TYR A 40 -35.04 -5.64 12.78
C TYR A 40 -33.87 -5.08 13.59
N LYS A 41 -34.00 -5.01 14.92
CA LYS A 41 -32.92 -4.56 15.81
C LYS A 41 -31.74 -5.54 15.79
N TYR A 42 -32.01 -6.85 15.74
CA TYR A 42 -30.96 -7.86 15.66
C TYR A 42 -30.27 -7.86 14.29
N ILE A 43 -31.02 -7.78 13.19
CA ILE A 43 -30.46 -7.70 11.84
C ILE A 43 -29.52 -6.49 11.71
N GLY A 44 -29.94 -5.32 12.18
CA GLY A 44 -29.11 -4.11 12.17
C GLY A 44 -27.80 -4.28 12.94
N LYS A 45 -27.84 -4.87 14.14
CA LYS A 45 -26.63 -5.15 14.94
C LYS A 45 -25.68 -6.12 14.27
N ILE A 46 -26.21 -7.22 13.71
CA ILE A 46 -25.40 -8.22 12.99
C ILE A 46 -24.75 -7.59 11.76
N SER A 47 -25.51 -6.82 10.98
CA SER A 47 -25.00 -6.09 9.83
C SER A 47 -23.86 -5.15 10.20
N LEU A 48 -24.06 -4.37 11.27
CA LEU A 48 -23.04 -3.43 11.76
C LEU A 48 -21.77 -4.18 12.17
N LEU A 49 -21.90 -5.31 12.87
CA LEU A 49 -20.76 -6.15 13.25
C LEU A 49 -19.98 -6.66 12.02
N ILE A 50 -20.68 -7.12 10.98
CA ILE A 50 -20.06 -7.57 9.72
C ILE A 50 -19.33 -6.41 9.03
N GLY A 51 -19.97 -5.24 8.95
CA GLY A 51 -19.34 -4.03 8.41
C GLY A 51 -18.07 -3.64 9.18
N LEU A 52 -18.11 -3.70 10.52
CA LEU A 52 -16.97 -3.36 11.38
C LEU A 52 -15.80 -4.33 11.15
N LEU A 53 -16.07 -5.64 11.10
CA LEU A 53 -15.05 -6.66 10.83
C LEU A 53 -14.42 -6.46 9.43
N THR A 54 -15.24 -6.12 8.44
CA THR A 54 -14.77 -5.83 7.07
C THR A 54 -13.85 -4.60 7.06
N LEU A 55 -14.21 -3.55 7.79
CA LEU A 55 -13.40 -2.34 7.91
C LEU A 55 -12.06 -2.60 8.60
N LEU A 56 -12.06 -3.34 9.71
CA LEU A 56 -10.84 -3.73 10.43
C LEU A 56 -9.91 -4.56 9.54
N PHE A 57 -10.47 -5.48 8.77
CA PHE A 57 -9.69 -6.28 7.81
C PHE A 57 -9.04 -5.39 6.73
N LEU A 58 -9.76 -4.41 6.18
CA LEU A 58 -9.20 -3.46 5.22
C LEU A 58 -8.07 -2.60 5.82
N ILE A 59 -8.25 -2.10 7.04
CA ILE A 59 -7.22 -1.34 7.75
C ILE A 59 -5.95 -2.18 7.93
N LEU A 60 -6.10 -3.46 8.27
CA LEU A 60 -4.99 -4.38 8.42
C LEU A 60 -4.24 -4.57 7.08
N LEU A 61 -4.96 -4.80 5.98
CA LEU A 61 -4.34 -4.91 4.65
C LEU A 61 -3.59 -3.64 4.25
N LEU A 62 -4.22 -2.47 4.44
CA LEU A 62 -3.62 -1.17 4.11
C LEU A 62 -2.35 -0.92 4.94
N THR A 63 -2.37 -1.28 6.22
CA THR A 63 -1.22 -1.14 7.12
C THR A 63 -0.05 -2.02 6.65
N ILE A 64 -0.33 -3.25 6.20
CA ILE A 64 0.69 -4.13 5.65
C ILE A 64 1.27 -3.53 4.36
N GLU A 65 0.43 -3.05 3.45
CA GLU A 65 0.87 -2.42 2.20
C GLU A 65 1.74 -1.18 2.45
N LEU A 66 1.32 -0.29 3.35
CA LEU A 66 2.09 0.88 3.77
C LEU A 66 3.47 0.51 4.34
N ARG A 67 3.54 -0.54 5.17
CA ARG A 67 4.81 -1.03 5.72
C ARG A 67 5.71 -1.60 4.62
N GLN A 68 5.15 -2.32 3.66
CA GLN A 68 5.90 -2.87 2.51
C GLN A 68 6.46 -1.73 1.64
N ASP A 69 5.64 -0.75 1.31
CA ASP A 69 6.05 0.40 0.50
C ASP A 69 7.09 1.25 1.22
N ARG A 70 6.95 1.48 2.53
CA ARG A 70 7.98 2.17 3.32
C ARG A 70 9.31 1.43 3.31
N LYS A 71 9.29 0.10 3.50
CA LYS A 71 10.52 -0.71 3.46
C LYS A 71 11.19 -0.64 2.08
N LEU A 72 10.39 -0.70 1.02
CA LEU A 72 10.89 -0.61 -0.35
C LEU A 72 11.49 0.77 -0.63
N ASN A 73 10.83 1.84 -0.18
CA ASN A 73 11.31 3.20 -0.35
C ASN A 73 12.63 3.43 0.39
N LEU A 74 12.74 2.97 1.64
CA LEU A 74 13.99 3.03 2.41
C LEU A 74 15.13 2.24 1.73
N TYR A 75 14.82 1.09 1.15
CA TYR A 75 15.79 0.32 0.38
C TYR A 75 16.30 1.14 -0.82
N TYR A 76 15.42 1.65 -1.68
CA TYR A 76 15.83 2.45 -2.82
C TYR A 76 16.57 3.73 -2.42
N ASP A 77 16.12 4.40 -1.36
CA ASP A 77 16.78 5.60 -0.85
C ASP A 77 18.22 5.32 -0.38
N SER A 78 18.45 4.15 0.23
CA SER A 78 19.79 3.71 0.64
C SER A 78 20.70 3.31 -0.53
N GLN A 79 20.14 2.95 -1.69
CA GLN A 79 20.91 2.53 -2.86
C GLN A 79 21.08 3.63 -3.91
N LYS A 80 20.28 4.71 -3.89
CA LYS A 80 20.24 5.72 -4.97
C LYS A 80 21.62 6.35 -5.27
N ASN A 81 22.46 6.55 -4.25
CA ASN A 81 23.82 7.09 -4.39
C ASN A 81 24.89 6.01 -4.64
N LYS A 82 24.50 4.78 -5.00
CA LYS A 82 25.43 3.70 -5.34
C LYS A 82 25.50 3.47 -6.84
N LYS A 83 26.65 2.95 -7.26
CA LYS A 83 26.86 2.44 -8.61
C LYS A 83 26.99 0.93 -8.55
N LEU A 84 26.23 0.23 -9.39
CA LEU A 84 26.19 -1.23 -9.43
C LEU A 84 27.08 -1.75 -10.55
N LYS A 85 28.03 -2.64 -10.27
CA LYS A 85 28.88 -3.24 -11.31
C LYS A 85 28.07 -4.21 -12.18
N LEU A 86 28.04 -3.98 -13.49
CA LEU A 86 27.35 -4.85 -14.46
C LEU A 86 28.28 -5.89 -15.09
N GLY A 87 29.57 -5.57 -15.22
CA GLY A 87 30.59 -6.38 -15.92
C GLY A 87 31.47 -5.49 -16.81
N ASN A 88 32.66 -5.98 -17.22
CA ASN A 88 33.60 -5.24 -18.08
C ASN A 88 33.94 -3.80 -17.60
N ASP A 89 34.05 -3.61 -16.28
CA ASP A 89 34.27 -2.31 -15.62
C ASP A 89 33.23 -1.21 -15.91
N ILE A 90 32.05 -1.63 -16.37
CA ILE A 90 30.88 -0.77 -16.55
C ILE A 90 30.01 -0.82 -15.29
N PHE A 91 29.55 0.36 -14.86
CA PHE A 91 28.67 0.53 -13.72
C PHE A 91 27.33 1.15 -14.12
N GLU A 92 26.29 0.85 -13.34
CA GLU A 92 24.95 1.44 -13.45
C GLU A 92 24.64 2.36 -12.27
N CYS A 93 24.21 3.59 -12.56
CA CYS A 93 23.66 4.50 -11.56
C CYS A 93 22.32 3.99 -11.05
N GLN A 94 22.23 3.61 -9.77
CA GLN A 94 20.99 3.10 -9.18
C GLN A 94 19.87 4.16 -9.03
N SER A 95 20.18 5.44 -9.20
CA SER A 95 19.18 6.51 -9.16
C SER A 95 18.45 6.73 -10.49
N CYS A 96 19.11 6.58 -11.64
CA CYS A 96 18.53 6.91 -12.95
C CYS A 96 18.69 5.80 -14.01
N GLY A 97 19.37 4.70 -13.68
CA GLY A 97 19.61 3.60 -14.61
C GLY A 97 20.68 3.88 -15.68
N ASN A 98 21.44 4.98 -15.57
CA ASN A 98 22.52 5.25 -16.51
C ASN A 98 23.61 4.16 -16.43
N ARG A 99 23.88 3.48 -17.54
CA ARG A 99 24.88 2.39 -17.65
C ARG A 99 26.24 2.84 -18.18
N LYS A 100 26.46 4.13 -18.38
CA LYS A 100 27.74 4.69 -18.86
C LYS A 100 28.56 5.26 -17.70
N ILE A 101 28.57 4.59 -16.55
CA ILE A 101 29.32 5.02 -15.36
C ILE A 101 30.63 4.22 -15.27
N GLN A 102 31.74 4.90 -15.03
CA GLN A 102 33.06 4.32 -14.81
C GLN A 102 33.39 4.17 -13.32
N ALA A 103 34.42 3.38 -13.02
CA ALA A 103 34.91 3.18 -11.65
C ALA A 103 35.43 4.49 -11.02
N SER A 104 36.00 5.40 -11.81
CA SER A 104 36.53 6.70 -11.39
C SER A 104 35.45 7.77 -11.17
N ASP A 105 34.26 7.61 -11.74
CA ASP A 105 33.21 8.63 -11.67
C ASP A 105 32.72 8.82 -10.23
N THR A 106 32.73 10.08 -9.80
CA THR A 106 32.24 10.53 -8.48
C THR A 106 30.78 11.00 -8.53
N SER A 107 30.24 11.23 -9.71
CA SER A 107 28.84 11.63 -9.91
C SER A 107 28.28 11.09 -11.23
N CYS A 108 26.95 10.99 -11.32
CA CYS A 108 26.29 10.58 -12.55
C CYS A 108 26.16 11.76 -13.53
N PRO A 109 26.60 11.65 -14.80
CA PRO A 109 26.48 12.72 -15.78
C PRO A 109 25.04 13.00 -16.24
N ILE A 110 24.09 12.10 -15.96
CA ILE A 110 22.67 12.27 -16.36
C ILE A 110 21.83 12.91 -15.25
N CYS A 111 21.88 12.37 -14.03
CA CYS A 111 21.04 12.85 -12.92
C CYS A 111 21.81 13.70 -11.89
N GLY A 112 23.12 13.87 -12.03
CA GLY A 112 23.95 14.68 -11.13
C GLY A 112 24.16 14.10 -9.73
N ILE A 113 23.67 12.88 -9.43
CA ILE A 113 23.82 12.31 -8.10
C ILE A 113 25.29 12.00 -7.77
N HIS A 114 25.74 12.39 -6.57
CA HIS A 114 27.08 12.06 -6.09
C HIS A 114 27.13 10.66 -5.49
N PHE A 115 28.10 9.85 -5.91
CA PHE A 115 28.25 8.48 -5.43
C PHE A 115 28.96 8.46 -4.07
N THR A 116 28.41 7.72 -3.11
CA THR A 116 28.92 7.71 -1.72
C THR A 116 30.02 6.68 -1.45
N ASN A 117 30.28 5.74 -2.35
CA ASN A 117 31.42 4.82 -2.21
C ASN A 117 31.93 4.24 -3.54
N LYS A 118 33.25 3.96 -3.55
CA LYS A 118 33.96 3.19 -4.58
C LYS A 118 33.27 1.82 -4.68
N GLY A 119 32.80 1.46 -5.87
CA GLY A 119 31.95 0.28 -6.05
C GLY A 119 32.59 -0.99 -5.50
N GLU A 120 31.86 -1.65 -4.59
CA GLU A 120 31.98 -3.11 -4.39
C GLU A 120 31.14 -3.80 -5.48
#